data_AF-A0A4Z2ER87-F1
#
_entry.id   AF-A0A4Z2ER87-F1
#
_cell.length_a   1.000
_cell.length_b   1.000
_cell.length_c   1.000
_cell.angle_alpha   90.00
_cell.angle_beta   90.00
_cell.angle_gamma   90.00
#
_symmetry.space_group_name_H-M   'P 1'
#
loop_
_entity.id
_entity.type
_entity.pdbx_description
1 polymer ?
#
loop_
_entity_poly.entity_id
_entity_poly.type
_entity_poly.pdbx_seq_one_letter_code
_entity_poly.pdbx_strand_id
1 'polypeptide(L)'
;MKFSAYLEENYKVKINPNSMFDVQVKRIHEYKRQLLNCLHIITLYNRIKKEPTKSWTPRTVIIGGKAAPGYHTAKLIIKLVTSIGDIVNNDPLVGDLLKVIYLENYRVTLAEKGEEAEAGASGTGNMKFMLNGALTIGTMDGANVEMAEEAGEENLFIFGMRVPDVKAMDEKGYDAESYYNRIPELKQAMDQISGGLFSPSQPDLFMDLVNMLMHHDRFKVFADYEAYITCQERVSALYKKGSTFLRGLRREACTVTSSPAP
;
A
#
# COMPACT_ATOMS: atom_id res chain seq x y z
N MET A 1 15.09 13.34 -15.29
CA MET A 1 14.49 14.27 -14.32
C MET A 1 14.07 13.41 -13.15
N LYS A 2 14.60 13.63 -11.93
CA LYS A 2 14.31 12.75 -10.79
C LYS A 2 12.79 12.68 -10.57
N PHE A 3 12.24 11.47 -10.40
CA PHE A 3 10.79 11.23 -10.23
C PHE A 3 10.13 12.14 -9.18
N SER A 4 10.83 12.46 -8.09
CA SER A 4 10.35 13.40 -7.05
C SER A 4 10.04 14.80 -7.59
N ALA A 5 10.85 15.33 -8.51
CA ALA A 5 10.64 16.66 -9.11
C ALA A 5 9.39 16.68 -10.00
N TYR A 6 9.16 15.57 -10.74
CA TYR A 6 7.93 15.41 -11.52
C TYR A 6 6.68 15.40 -10.62
N LEU A 7 6.74 14.69 -9.49
CA LEU A 7 5.62 14.64 -8.53
C LEU A 7 5.34 16.00 -7.91
N GLU A 8 6.38 16.72 -7.48
CA GLU A 8 6.24 18.07 -6.92
C GLU A 8 5.60 19.05 -7.92
N GLU A 9 6.02 18.99 -9.19
CA GLU A 9 5.49 19.85 -10.24
C GLU A 9 3.99 19.63 -10.48
N ASN A 10 3.55 18.38 -10.49
CA ASN A 10 2.18 18.01 -10.87
C ASN A 10 1.20 17.99 -9.68
N TYR A 11 1.65 17.56 -8.50
CA TYR A 11 0.77 17.34 -7.33
C TYR A 11 0.94 18.41 -6.24
N LYS A 12 1.92 19.31 -6.39
CA LYS A 12 2.19 20.40 -5.43
C LYS A 12 2.43 19.93 -3.99
N VAL A 13 2.87 18.69 -3.83
CA VAL A 13 3.29 18.11 -2.55
C VAL A 13 4.81 18.04 -2.56
N LYS A 14 5.48 18.65 -1.57
CA LYS A 14 6.94 18.54 -1.39
C LYS A 14 7.31 17.09 -1.04
N ILE A 15 8.23 16.49 -1.80
CA ILE A 15 8.62 15.08 -1.67
C ILE A 15 10.06 14.98 -1.21
N ASN A 16 10.28 14.24 -0.12
CA ASN A 16 11.62 13.86 0.31
C ASN A 16 12.17 12.77 -0.64
N PRO A 17 13.21 13.05 -1.45
CA PRO A 17 13.76 12.08 -2.40
C PRO A 17 14.49 10.92 -1.71
N ASN A 18 14.79 11.04 -0.40
CA ASN A 18 15.38 9.99 0.41
C ASN A 18 14.31 9.18 1.18
N SER A 19 13.02 9.46 0.95
CA SER A 19 11.95 8.62 1.47
C SER A 19 11.83 7.34 0.65
N MET A 20 11.34 6.29 1.30
CA MET A 20 10.96 5.08 0.60
C MET A 20 9.70 5.34 -0.21
N PHE A 21 9.74 5.05 -1.50
CA PHE A 21 8.57 5.11 -2.37
C PHE A 21 7.81 3.79 -2.26
N ASP A 22 6.60 3.86 -1.69
CA ASP A 22 5.69 2.73 -1.54
C ASP A 22 4.56 2.89 -2.54
N VAL A 23 4.57 2.10 -3.60
CA VAL A 23 3.72 2.37 -4.76
C VAL A 23 2.78 1.21 -5.04
N GLN A 24 1.51 1.53 -5.14
CA GLN A 24 0.43 0.60 -5.48
C GLN A 24 -0.33 1.16 -6.68
N VAL A 25 0.14 0.83 -7.89
CA VAL A 25 -0.51 1.28 -9.11
C VAL A 25 -1.20 0.13 -9.84
N LYS A 26 -2.54 0.19 -9.88
CA LYS A 26 -3.39 -0.84 -10.49
C LYS A 26 -4.81 -0.31 -10.64
N ARG A 27 -5.66 -1.02 -11.39
CA ARG A 27 -7.10 -0.71 -11.44
C ARG A 27 -7.66 -0.62 -10.02
N ILE A 28 -8.48 0.39 -9.75
CA ILE A 28 -9.10 0.56 -8.43
C ILE A 28 -10.26 -0.41 -8.33
N HIS A 29 -10.15 -1.32 -7.37
CA HIS A 29 -11.13 -2.37 -7.13
C HIS A 29 -10.94 -2.93 -5.72
N GLU A 30 -12.02 -3.27 -5.04
CA GLU A 30 -11.99 -3.83 -3.69
C GLU A 30 -11.03 -5.04 -3.53
N TYR A 31 -10.99 -5.99 -4.47
CA TYR A 31 -10.07 -7.14 -4.41
C TYR A 31 -8.59 -6.77 -4.57
N LYS A 32 -8.29 -5.59 -5.12
CA LYS A 32 -6.92 -5.07 -5.20
C LYS A 32 -6.47 -4.39 -3.91
N ARG A 33 -7.38 -4.27 -2.94
CA ARG A 33 -7.15 -3.89 -1.54
C ARG A 33 -6.38 -2.59 -1.36
N GLN A 34 -6.70 -1.56 -2.14
CA GLN A 34 -6.24 -0.19 -1.85
C GLN A 34 -6.72 0.28 -0.47
N LEU A 35 -7.86 -0.24 0.02
CA LEU A 35 -8.36 0.01 1.38
C LEU A 35 -7.40 -0.50 2.46
N LEU A 36 -6.78 -1.68 2.27
CA LEU A 36 -5.77 -2.19 3.20
C LEU A 36 -4.57 -1.23 3.29
N ASN A 37 -4.16 -0.66 2.15
CA ASN A 37 -3.12 0.37 2.14
C ASN A 37 -3.57 1.68 2.81
N CYS A 38 -4.83 2.10 2.61
CA CYS A 38 -5.40 3.24 3.34
C CYS A 38 -5.31 3.06 4.86
N LEU A 39 -5.70 1.88 5.36
CA LEU A 39 -5.62 1.57 6.79
C LEU A 39 -4.17 1.61 7.30
N HIS A 40 -3.21 1.11 6.52
CA HIS A 40 -1.79 1.22 6.85
C HIS A 40 -1.30 2.68 6.89
N ILE A 41 -1.67 3.51 5.91
CA ILE A 41 -1.31 4.93 5.89
C ILE A 41 -1.83 5.63 7.16
N ILE A 42 -3.09 5.41 7.51
CA ILE A 42 -3.72 6.00 8.70
C ILE A 42 -3.02 5.53 9.98
N THR A 43 -2.67 4.25 10.04
CA THR A 43 -1.93 3.67 11.16
C THR A 43 -0.56 4.31 11.32
N LEU A 44 0.18 4.45 10.22
CA LEU A 44 1.48 5.09 10.22
C LEU A 44 1.38 6.57 10.61
N TYR A 45 0.37 7.29 10.11
CA TYR A 45 0.06 8.65 10.51
C TYR A 45 -0.17 8.78 12.02
N ASN A 46 -1.03 7.93 12.58
CA ASN A 46 -1.33 7.92 14.02
C ASN A 46 -0.08 7.63 14.87
N ARG A 47 0.73 6.65 14.45
CA ARG A 47 1.98 6.28 15.13
C ARG A 47 3.01 7.42 15.10
N ILE A 48 3.18 8.07 13.95
CA ILE A 48 4.08 9.23 13.81
C ILE A 48 3.63 10.35 14.76
N LYS A 49 2.33 10.66 14.81
CA LYS A 49 1.81 11.70 15.70
C LYS A 49 1.94 11.36 17.18
N LYS A 50 1.82 10.08 17.53
CA LYS A 50 1.98 9.61 18.91
C LYS A 50 3.44 9.70 19.38
N GLU A 51 4.39 9.42 18.50
CA GLU A 51 5.83 9.42 18.80
C GLU A 51 6.63 10.21 17.74
N PRO A 52 6.50 11.55 17.66
CA PRO A 52 7.08 12.34 16.58
C PRO A 52 8.62 12.39 16.60
N THR A 53 9.23 12.12 17.76
CA THR A 53 10.69 12.13 17.94
C THR A 53 11.34 10.78 17.64
N LYS A 54 10.55 9.72 17.43
CA LYS A 54 11.08 8.41 17.06
C LYS A 54 11.70 8.50 15.67
N SER A 55 12.80 7.79 15.45
CA SER A 55 13.41 7.66 14.13
C SER A 55 12.49 6.83 13.23
N TRP A 56 11.53 7.45 12.55
CA TRP A 56 10.68 6.81 11.56
C TRP A 56 11.41 6.69 10.20
N THR A 57 11.11 5.66 9.42
CA THR A 57 11.56 5.59 8.02
C THR A 57 10.66 6.51 7.20
N PRO A 58 11.17 7.59 6.57
CA PRO A 58 10.34 8.46 5.75
C PRO A 58 9.73 7.68 4.58
N ARG A 59 8.45 7.90 4.30
CA ARG A 59 7.72 7.17 3.27
C ARG A 59 6.88 8.10 2.39
N THR A 60 6.95 7.93 1.08
CA THR A 60 6.02 8.52 0.13
C THR A 60 5.15 7.41 -0.45
N VAL A 61 3.89 7.36 -0.04
CA VAL A 61 2.92 6.38 -0.52
C VAL A 61 2.24 6.90 -1.78
N ILE A 62 2.26 6.11 -2.84
CA ILE A 62 1.76 6.48 -4.16
C ILE A 62 0.73 5.45 -4.60
N ILE A 63 -0.54 5.85 -4.65
CA ILE A 63 -1.61 4.99 -5.15
C ILE A 63 -2.05 5.53 -6.50
N GLY A 64 -2.16 4.68 -7.52
CA GLY A 64 -2.58 5.11 -8.84
C GLY A 64 -3.50 4.11 -9.50
N GLY A 65 -4.45 4.60 -10.30
CA GLY A 65 -5.38 3.71 -10.98
C GLY A 65 -6.54 4.43 -11.63
N LYS A 66 -7.40 3.64 -12.25
CA LYS A 66 -8.69 4.09 -12.77
C LYS A 66 -9.80 3.23 -12.18
N ALA A 67 -10.94 3.87 -11.91
CA ALA A 67 -12.19 3.20 -11.59
C ALA A 67 -13.09 3.20 -12.84
N ALA A 68 -13.93 2.16 -12.99
CA ALA A 68 -14.94 2.16 -14.03
C ALA A 68 -16.00 3.26 -13.75
N PRO A 69 -16.62 3.88 -14.77
CA PRO A 69 -17.53 5.01 -14.58
C PRO A 69 -18.70 4.74 -13.63
N GLY A 70 -19.27 3.53 -13.67
CA GLY A 70 -20.39 3.12 -12.80
C GLY A 70 -19.96 2.54 -11.45
N TYR A 71 -18.66 2.38 -11.18
CA TYR A 71 -18.19 1.70 -9.97
C TYR A 71 -18.08 2.70 -8.81
N HIS A 72 -19.19 2.84 -8.07
CA HIS A 72 -19.30 3.78 -6.95
C HIS A 72 -18.25 3.54 -5.85
N THR A 73 -18.15 2.30 -5.33
CA THR A 73 -17.18 1.96 -4.27
C THR A 73 -15.75 2.27 -4.69
N ALA A 74 -15.36 1.97 -5.93
CA ALA A 74 -14.03 2.29 -6.44
C ALA A 74 -13.77 3.80 -6.47
N LYS A 75 -14.77 4.62 -6.83
CA LYS A 75 -14.66 6.09 -6.76
C LYS A 75 -14.55 6.59 -5.32
N LEU A 76 -15.31 6.01 -4.38
CA LEU A 76 -15.17 6.32 -2.95
C LEU A 76 -13.78 5.96 -2.42
N ILE A 77 -13.18 4.85 -2.85
CA ILE A 77 -11.79 4.50 -2.49
C ILE A 77 -10.82 5.58 -2.98
N ILE A 78 -10.96 6.07 -4.22
CA ILE A 78 -10.14 7.17 -4.73
C ILE A 78 -10.33 8.42 -3.88
N LYS A 79 -11.58 8.75 -3.55
CA LYS A 79 -11.90 9.90 -2.70
C LYS A 79 -11.31 9.76 -1.29
N LEU A 80 -11.30 8.55 -0.73
CA LEU A 80 -10.68 8.29 0.57
C LEU A 80 -9.17 8.49 0.52
N VAL A 81 -8.48 7.91 -0.48
CA VAL A 81 -7.02 8.07 -0.64
C VAL A 81 -6.63 9.55 -0.76
N THR A 82 -7.33 10.29 -1.62
CA THR A 82 -7.06 11.72 -1.81
C THR A 82 -7.32 12.52 -0.54
N SER A 83 -8.40 12.23 0.18
CA SER A 83 -8.72 12.96 1.41
C SER A 83 -7.78 12.60 2.59
N ILE A 84 -7.28 11.36 2.65
CA ILE A 84 -6.16 11.00 3.55
C ILE A 84 -4.93 11.83 3.19
N GLY A 85 -4.60 11.94 1.90
CA GLY A 85 -3.48 12.75 1.43
C GLY A 85 -3.61 14.23 1.80
N ASP A 86 -4.79 14.81 1.68
CA ASP A 86 -5.04 16.20 2.06
C ASP A 86 -4.73 16.45 3.55
N ILE A 87 -5.10 15.52 4.43
CA ILE A 87 -4.79 15.63 5.87
C ILE A 87 -3.30 15.39 6.13
N VAL A 88 -2.76 14.28 5.64
CA VAL A 88 -1.38 13.83 5.94
C VAL A 88 -0.36 14.82 5.38
N ASN A 89 -0.53 15.28 4.14
CA ASN A 89 0.46 16.12 3.47
C ASN A 89 0.57 17.52 4.08
N ASN A 90 -0.51 18.00 4.72
CA ASN A 90 -0.61 19.33 5.33
C ASN A 90 -0.43 19.32 6.86
N ASP A 91 -0.20 18.16 7.49
CA ASP A 91 0.06 18.09 8.94
C ASP A 91 1.55 18.42 9.25
N PRO A 92 1.83 19.55 9.92
CA PRO A 92 3.20 19.96 10.21
C PRO A 92 3.93 19.01 11.19
N LEU A 93 3.20 18.25 12.02
CA LEU A 93 3.82 17.25 12.90
C LEU A 93 4.34 16.05 12.12
N VAL A 94 3.74 15.76 10.97
CA VAL A 94 4.17 14.68 10.08
C VAL A 94 5.30 15.15 9.18
N GLY A 95 5.20 16.37 8.63
CA GLY A 95 6.25 16.99 7.82
C GLY A 95 6.67 16.11 6.64
N ASP A 96 7.97 15.82 6.54
CA ASP A 96 8.58 15.03 5.45
C ASP A 96 8.66 13.52 5.78
N LEU A 97 8.06 13.07 6.90
CA LEU A 97 8.07 11.65 7.32
C LEU A 97 7.05 10.78 6.56
N LEU A 98 5.90 11.34 6.20
CA LEU A 98 4.88 10.63 5.44
C LEU A 98 4.23 11.57 4.43
N LYS A 99 4.22 11.17 3.16
CA LYS A 99 3.48 11.81 2.09
C LYS A 99 2.59 10.79 1.38
N VAL A 100 1.44 11.24 0.89
CA VAL A 100 0.47 10.39 0.17
C VAL A 100 0.08 11.08 -1.11
N ILE A 101 0.27 10.41 -2.25
CA ILE A 101 -0.07 10.94 -3.57
C ILE A 101 -1.02 9.96 -4.25
N TYR A 102 -2.11 10.49 -4.80
CA TYR A 102 -2.94 9.76 -5.75
C TYR A 102 -2.54 10.13 -7.18
N LEU A 103 -2.06 9.17 -7.98
CA LEU A 103 -1.70 9.42 -9.37
C LEU A 103 -2.94 9.39 -10.27
N GLU A 104 -3.36 10.57 -10.70
CA GLU A 104 -4.41 10.73 -11.69
C GLU A 104 -3.95 10.21 -13.06
N ASN A 105 -4.90 9.65 -13.83
CA ASN A 105 -4.68 9.32 -15.24
C ASN A 105 -3.42 8.48 -15.50
N TYR A 106 -3.17 7.44 -14.70
CA TYR A 106 -2.07 6.51 -14.97
C TYR A 106 -2.15 5.96 -16.40
N ARG A 107 -1.16 6.35 -17.21
CA ARG A 107 -0.93 5.99 -18.62
C ARG A 107 0.49 5.40 -18.73
N VAL A 108 0.77 4.71 -19.83
CA VAL A 108 2.07 4.05 -20.09
C VAL A 108 3.26 5.01 -19.88
N THR A 109 3.14 6.26 -20.32
CA THR A 109 4.20 7.27 -20.14
C THR A 109 4.47 7.68 -18.69
N LEU A 110 3.49 7.50 -17.79
CA LEU A 110 3.67 7.72 -16.35
C LEU A 110 4.21 6.46 -15.66
N ALA A 111 3.89 5.28 -16.20
CA ALA A 111 4.51 4.03 -15.79
C ALA A 111 6.02 4.08 -16.05
N GLU A 112 6.43 4.51 -17.24
CA GLU A 112 7.84 4.67 -17.64
C GLU A 112 8.60 5.68 -16.76
N LYS A 113 7.98 6.79 -16.37
CA LYS A 113 8.62 7.75 -15.45
C LYS A 113 8.66 7.27 -14.00
N GLY A 114 7.70 6.41 -13.63
CA GLY A 114 7.75 5.64 -12.39
C GLY A 114 8.72 4.47 -12.45
N GLU A 115 9.38 4.15 -13.57
CA GLU A 115 10.40 3.09 -13.63
C GLU A 115 11.68 3.47 -12.86
N GLU A 116 11.93 4.77 -12.65
CA GLU A 116 13.01 5.26 -11.77
C GLU A 116 12.64 5.25 -10.28
N ALA A 117 11.38 4.93 -9.94
CA ALA A 117 10.85 4.84 -8.58
C ALA A 117 10.29 3.45 -8.33
N GLU A 118 10.96 2.64 -7.51
CA GLU A 118 10.53 1.28 -7.11
C GLU A 118 9.00 1.16 -6.92
N ALA A 119 8.25 0.37 -7.73
CA ALA A 119 6.79 0.52 -7.70
C ALA A 119 5.80 -0.56 -8.24
N GLY A 120 5.73 -1.79 -7.68
CA GLY A 120 4.75 -2.89 -7.93
C GLY A 120 3.39 -2.69 -8.69
N ALA A 121 3.06 -3.60 -9.62
CA ALA A 121 1.73 -3.76 -10.25
C ALA A 121 1.43 -5.18 -10.84
N SER A 122 0.57 -6.00 -10.23
CA SER A 122 0.19 -7.34 -10.74
C SER A 122 -0.63 -7.25 -12.06
N GLY A 123 -0.45 -8.05 -13.12
CA GLY A 123 0.29 -9.32 -13.26
C GLY A 123 1.39 -9.36 -14.33
N THR A 124 1.80 -8.21 -14.88
CA THR A 124 3.10 -8.06 -15.59
C THR A 124 3.93 -6.91 -15.04
N GLY A 125 3.33 -5.99 -14.28
CA GLY A 125 4.07 -4.93 -13.62
C GLY A 125 4.91 -5.45 -12.45
N ASN A 126 4.46 -6.43 -11.65
CA ASN A 126 5.27 -7.00 -10.55
C ASN A 126 6.62 -7.50 -11.08
N MET A 127 6.60 -8.20 -12.22
CA MET A 127 7.80 -8.63 -12.95
C MET A 127 8.63 -7.43 -13.44
N LYS A 128 8.01 -6.40 -14.05
CA LYS A 128 8.72 -5.17 -14.45
C LYS A 128 9.38 -4.44 -13.26
N PHE A 129 8.77 -4.45 -12.09
CA PHE A 129 9.31 -3.78 -10.90
C PHE A 129 10.46 -4.54 -10.28
N MET A 130 10.34 -5.86 -10.22
CA MET A 130 11.44 -6.72 -9.82
C MET A 130 12.65 -6.54 -10.75
N LEU A 131 12.44 -6.48 -12.06
CA LEU A 131 13.51 -6.20 -13.04
C LEU A 131 14.19 -4.83 -12.85
N ASN A 132 13.47 -3.84 -12.31
CA ASN A 132 14.02 -2.52 -11.95
C ASN A 132 14.54 -2.46 -10.49
N GLY A 133 14.63 -3.60 -9.81
CA GLY A 133 15.20 -3.70 -8.47
C GLY A 133 14.26 -3.28 -7.33
N ALA A 134 12.95 -3.19 -7.57
CA ALA A 134 11.98 -2.96 -6.51
C ALA A 134 11.70 -4.25 -5.74
N LEU A 135 11.61 -4.15 -4.41
CA LEU A 135 11.17 -5.26 -3.57
C LEU A 135 9.64 -5.35 -3.59
N THR A 136 9.12 -6.58 -3.70
CA THR A 136 7.68 -6.83 -3.81
C THR A 136 7.08 -7.15 -2.45
N ILE A 137 6.04 -6.41 -2.05
CA ILE A 137 5.16 -6.75 -0.93
C ILE A 137 3.82 -7.24 -1.48
N GLY A 138 3.35 -8.40 -1.00
CA GLY A 138 2.11 -8.97 -1.51
C GLY A 138 1.65 -10.24 -0.82
N THR A 139 0.41 -10.63 -1.09
CA THR A 139 -0.09 -11.97 -0.75
C THR A 139 0.50 -13.03 -1.67
N MET A 140 0.50 -14.27 -1.21
CA MET A 140 0.91 -15.43 -2.00
C MET A 140 -0.21 -15.81 -2.99
N ASP A 141 -0.43 -14.95 -3.99
CA ASP A 141 -1.42 -15.13 -5.06
C ASP A 141 -0.86 -14.71 -6.44
N GLY A 142 -1.45 -15.28 -7.49
CA GLY A 142 -1.16 -14.94 -8.89
C GLY A 142 0.34 -14.91 -9.20
N ALA A 143 0.79 -13.84 -9.86
CA ALA A 143 2.18 -13.67 -10.27
C ALA A 143 3.19 -13.61 -9.11
N ASN A 144 2.75 -13.40 -7.85
CA ASN A 144 3.69 -13.45 -6.71
C ASN A 144 4.13 -14.87 -6.40
N VAL A 145 3.30 -15.88 -6.73
CA VAL A 145 3.67 -17.31 -6.60
C VAL A 145 4.81 -17.61 -7.56
N GLU A 146 4.62 -17.30 -8.84
CA GLU A 146 5.64 -17.46 -9.89
C GLU A 146 6.93 -16.71 -9.52
N MET A 147 6.82 -15.46 -9.05
CA MET A 147 7.99 -14.70 -8.61
C MET A 147 8.68 -15.29 -7.38
N ALA A 148 7.96 -15.91 -6.45
CA ALA A 148 8.56 -16.55 -5.29
C ALA A 148 9.23 -17.88 -5.67
N GLU A 149 8.67 -18.62 -6.64
CA GLU A 149 9.27 -19.83 -7.19
C GLU A 149 10.58 -19.54 -7.92
N GLU A 150 10.62 -18.46 -8.71
CA GLU A 150 11.82 -18.03 -9.44
C GLU A 150 12.81 -17.32 -8.50
N ALA A 151 12.39 -16.29 -7.76
CA ALA A 151 13.31 -15.45 -6.99
C ALA A 151 13.69 -16.02 -5.62
N GLY A 152 12.95 -17.00 -5.10
CA GLY A 152 12.98 -17.38 -3.69
C GLY A 152 12.05 -16.49 -2.85
N GLU A 153 11.24 -17.11 -1.97
CA GLU A 153 10.29 -16.41 -1.10
C GLU A 153 10.99 -15.40 -0.17
N GLU A 154 12.26 -15.64 0.20
CA GLU A 154 13.09 -14.76 1.02
C GLU A 154 13.41 -13.40 0.38
N ASN A 155 13.31 -13.32 -0.95
CA ASN A 155 13.52 -12.10 -1.73
C ASN A 155 12.23 -11.29 -1.91
N LEU A 156 11.11 -11.78 -1.37
CA LEU A 156 9.82 -11.10 -1.35
C LEU A 156 9.35 -10.82 0.08
N PHE A 157 8.52 -9.79 0.20
CA PHE A 157 7.79 -9.46 1.42
C PHE A 157 6.38 -10.05 1.35
N ILE A 158 6.30 -11.37 1.51
CA ILE A 158 5.02 -12.07 1.56
C ILE A 158 4.32 -11.85 2.90
N PHE A 159 3.02 -11.59 2.86
CA PHE A 159 2.16 -11.45 4.04
C PHE A 159 0.75 -12.01 3.80
N GLY A 160 0.00 -12.14 4.89
CA GLY A 160 -1.42 -12.46 4.85
C GLY A 160 -1.73 -13.94 4.62
N MET A 161 -3.02 -14.23 4.50
CA MET A 161 -3.55 -15.57 4.30
C MET A 161 -3.16 -16.15 2.93
N ARG A 162 -2.93 -17.46 2.89
CA ARG A 162 -2.85 -18.22 1.64
C ARG A 162 -4.24 -18.64 1.20
N VAL A 163 -4.38 -19.06 -0.07
CA VAL A 163 -5.67 -19.51 -0.64
C VAL A 163 -6.39 -20.56 0.22
N PRO A 164 -5.71 -21.58 0.79
CA PRO A 164 -6.36 -22.54 1.68
C PRO A 164 -6.91 -21.92 2.98
N ASP A 165 -6.19 -20.95 3.55
CA ASP A 165 -6.58 -20.26 4.79
C ASP A 165 -7.84 -19.42 4.57
N VAL A 166 -7.94 -18.74 3.41
CA VAL A 166 -9.13 -17.98 3.03
C VAL A 166 -10.35 -18.90 2.96
N LYS A 167 -10.21 -20.06 2.31
CA LYS A 167 -11.29 -21.04 2.19
C LYS A 167 -11.72 -21.58 3.55
N ALA A 168 -10.77 -21.97 4.40
CA ALA A 168 -11.06 -22.46 5.74
C ALA A 168 -11.75 -21.40 6.62
N MET A 169 -11.37 -20.12 6.46
CA MET A 169 -12.01 -19.01 7.15
C MET A 169 -13.46 -18.77 6.67
N ASP A 170 -13.70 -18.89 5.37
CA ASP A 170 -15.06 -18.79 4.82
C ASP A 170 -15.96 -19.92 5.35
N GLU A 171 -15.45 -21.15 5.40
CA GLU A 171 -16.17 -22.31 5.96
C GLU A 171 -16.48 -22.17 7.45
N LYS A 172 -15.59 -21.54 8.22
CA LYS A 172 -15.77 -21.29 9.66
C LYS A 172 -16.78 -20.18 9.96
N GLY A 173 -17.05 -19.30 9.00
CA GLY A 173 -17.79 -18.06 9.21
C GLY A 173 -16.84 -16.93 9.61
N TYR A 174 -16.62 -16.01 8.67
CA TYR A 174 -15.79 -14.83 8.88
C TYR A 174 -16.56 -13.73 9.59
N ASP A 175 -15.94 -13.13 10.61
CA ASP A 175 -16.49 -12.02 11.38
C ASP A 175 -15.49 -10.85 11.44
N ALA A 176 -15.76 -9.81 10.65
CA ALA A 176 -14.96 -8.59 10.60
C ALA A 176 -15.01 -7.80 11.92
N GLU A 177 -16.15 -7.83 12.63
CA GLU A 177 -16.35 -7.07 13.87
C GLU A 177 -15.41 -7.59 14.98
N SER A 178 -15.12 -8.89 15.00
CA SER A 178 -14.11 -9.46 15.90
C SER A 178 -12.72 -8.84 15.73
N TYR A 179 -12.28 -8.57 14.50
CA TYR A 179 -11.00 -7.95 14.21
C TYR A 179 -11.01 -6.47 14.61
N TYR A 180 -12.07 -5.75 14.23
CA TYR A 180 -12.26 -4.35 14.62
C TYR A 180 -12.22 -4.18 16.14
N ASN A 181 -12.89 -5.04 16.91
CA ASN A 181 -12.90 -4.92 18.37
C ASN A 181 -11.59 -5.36 19.03
N ARG A 182 -10.89 -6.35 18.46
CA ARG A 182 -9.65 -6.90 19.04
C ARG A 182 -8.42 -6.04 18.75
N ILE A 183 -8.34 -5.38 17.60
CA ILE A 183 -7.12 -4.71 17.11
C ILE A 183 -7.25 -3.18 17.31
N PRO A 184 -6.57 -2.58 18.30
CA PRO A 184 -6.79 -1.18 18.65
C PRO A 184 -6.45 -0.18 17.53
N GLU A 185 -5.39 -0.44 16.76
CA GLU A 185 -4.99 0.47 15.66
C GLU A 185 -5.93 0.38 14.47
N LEU A 186 -6.45 -0.82 14.17
CA LEU A 186 -7.49 -1.00 13.16
C LEU A 186 -8.76 -0.27 13.59
N LYS A 187 -9.17 -0.44 14.85
CA LYS A 187 -10.31 0.28 15.43
C LYS A 187 -10.15 1.78 15.29
N GLN A 188 -8.99 2.31 15.69
CA GLN A 188 -8.70 3.75 15.58
C GLN A 188 -8.79 4.24 14.14
N ALA A 189 -8.21 3.51 13.18
CA ALA A 189 -8.26 3.90 11.76
C ALA A 189 -9.70 3.89 11.22
N MET A 190 -10.48 2.87 11.55
CA MET A 190 -11.89 2.76 11.16
C MET A 190 -12.75 3.85 11.82
N ASP A 191 -12.51 4.16 13.09
CA ASP A 191 -13.21 5.21 13.84
C ASP A 191 -12.89 6.62 13.28
N GLN A 192 -11.68 6.84 12.77
CA GLN A 192 -11.33 8.09 12.10
C GLN A 192 -12.01 8.23 10.73
N ILE A 193 -12.15 7.13 9.99
CA ILE A 193 -12.89 7.12 8.72
C ILE A 193 -14.38 7.35 8.97
N SER A 194 -14.99 6.64 9.92
CA SER A 194 -16.42 6.78 10.24
C SER A 194 -16.75 8.09 10.94
N GLY A 195 -15.83 8.62 11.75
CA GLY A 195 -15.98 9.89 12.46
C GLY A 195 -15.78 11.14 11.59
N GLY A 196 -15.55 10.98 10.28
CA GLY A 196 -15.46 12.10 9.35
C GLY A 196 -14.14 12.86 9.39
N LEU A 197 -13.07 12.32 9.98
CA LEU A 197 -11.75 13.00 10.02
C LEU A 197 -11.25 13.34 8.60
N PHE A 198 -11.50 12.43 7.66
CA PHE A 198 -11.09 12.58 6.25
C PHE A 198 -12.18 13.24 5.38
N SER A 199 -13.31 13.65 5.95
CA SER A 199 -14.35 14.41 5.24
C SER A 199 -15.12 15.33 6.19
N PRO A 200 -14.48 16.34 6.81
CA PRO A 200 -15.13 17.13 7.87
C PRO A 200 -16.41 17.86 7.44
N SER A 201 -16.51 18.21 6.14
CA SER A 201 -17.71 18.85 5.56
C SER A 201 -18.84 17.87 5.24
N GLN A 202 -18.55 16.57 5.15
CA GLN A 202 -19.50 15.48 4.90
C GLN A 202 -19.05 14.26 5.72
N PRO A 203 -19.27 14.26 7.06
CA PRO A 203 -18.72 13.22 7.95
C PRO A 203 -19.15 11.79 7.60
N ASP A 204 -20.32 11.65 6.97
CA ASP A 204 -20.92 10.39 6.54
C ASP A 204 -20.44 9.89 5.16
N LEU A 205 -19.63 10.68 4.44
CA LEU A 205 -19.20 10.39 3.06
C LEU A 205 -18.62 8.98 2.86
N PHE A 206 -17.91 8.46 3.86
CA PHE A 206 -17.24 7.15 3.77
C PHE A 206 -18.01 6.02 4.44
N MET A 207 -19.26 6.26 4.87
CA MET A 207 -20.00 5.25 5.62
C MET A 207 -20.29 3.99 4.82
N ASP A 208 -20.48 4.10 3.50
CA ASP A 208 -20.62 2.94 2.63
C ASP A 208 -19.37 2.05 2.65
N LEU A 209 -18.16 2.65 2.70
CA LEU A 209 -16.91 1.88 2.81
C LEU A 209 -16.78 1.23 4.18
N VAL A 210 -17.13 1.95 5.23
CA VAL A 210 -17.07 1.43 6.60
C VAL A 210 -18.06 0.28 6.78
N ASN A 211 -19.31 0.44 6.36
CA ASN A 211 -20.33 -0.61 6.43
C ASN A 211 -19.92 -1.83 5.60
N MET A 212 -19.35 -1.61 4.40
CA MET A 212 -18.80 -2.69 3.59
C MET A 212 -17.72 -3.47 4.34
N LEU A 213 -16.76 -2.79 4.98
CA LEU A 213 -15.69 -3.44 5.73
C LEU A 213 -16.17 -4.10 7.04
N MET A 214 -17.14 -3.50 7.73
CA MET A 214 -17.64 -4.03 9.00
C MET A 214 -18.57 -5.23 8.83
N HIS A 215 -19.36 -5.28 7.75
CA HIS A 215 -20.42 -6.27 7.61
C HIS A 215 -20.20 -7.28 6.47
N HIS A 216 -19.35 -6.96 5.50
CA HIS A 216 -19.15 -7.80 4.33
C HIS A 216 -17.72 -8.24 4.13
N ASP A 217 -16.74 -7.33 4.31
CA ASP A 217 -15.30 -7.45 4.03
C ASP A 217 -14.92 -8.69 3.21
N ARG A 218 -15.45 -8.74 1.99
CA ARG A 218 -15.38 -9.91 1.10
C ARG A 218 -13.94 -10.31 0.77
N PHE A 219 -13.03 -9.34 0.84
CA PHE A 219 -11.63 -9.49 0.49
C PHE A 219 -10.71 -9.55 1.72
N LYS A 220 -11.30 -9.74 2.90
CA LYS A 220 -10.62 -10.02 4.17
C LYS A 220 -9.53 -9.00 4.49
N VAL A 221 -9.83 -7.73 4.22
CA VAL A 221 -9.00 -6.57 4.55
C VAL A 221 -8.64 -6.56 6.02
N PHE A 222 -9.59 -6.81 6.93
CA PHE A 222 -9.32 -6.81 8.37
C PHE A 222 -8.53 -8.04 8.82
N ALA A 223 -8.76 -9.20 8.19
CA ALA A 223 -8.03 -10.41 8.55
C ALA A 223 -6.54 -10.31 8.23
N ASP A 224 -6.20 -9.70 7.09
CA ASP A 224 -4.81 -9.50 6.67
C ASP A 224 -4.16 -8.23 7.23
N TYR A 225 -4.91 -7.41 7.98
CA TYR A 225 -4.44 -6.12 8.49
C TYR A 225 -3.16 -6.24 9.33
N GLU A 226 -3.16 -7.04 10.40
CA GLU A 226 -1.99 -7.17 11.28
C GLU A 226 -0.77 -7.69 10.51
N ALA A 227 -0.96 -8.71 9.68
CA ALA A 227 0.11 -9.29 8.86
C ALA A 227 0.70 -8.25 7.89
N TYR A 228 -0.14 -7.39 7.30
CA TYR A 228 0.32 -6.31 6.43
C TYR A 228 1.11 -5.25 7.18
N ILE A 229 0.63 -4.81 8.35
CA ILE A 229 1.35 -3.84 9.20
C ILE A 229 2.72 -4.39 9.62
N THR A 230 2.79 -5.62 10.11
CA THR A 230 4.05 -6.27 10.49
C THR A 230 4.99 -6.42 9.30
N CYS A 231 4.46 -6.74 8.11
CA CYS A 231 5.26 -6.82 6.90
C CYS A 231 5.86 -5.45 6.53
N GLN A 232 5.05 -4.38 6.59
CA GLN A 232 5.49 -3.02 6.32
C GLN A 232 6.54 -2.51 7.32
N GLU A 233 6.49 -2.96 8.58
CA GLU A 233 7.53 -2.71 9.58
C GLU A 233 8.86 -3.37 9.19
N ARG A 234 8.82 -4.63 8.72
CA ARG A 234 10.01 -5.34 8.21
C ARG A 234 10.62 -4.60 7.02
N VAL A 235 9.80 -4.14 6.09
CA VAL A 235 10.23 -3.31 4.94
C VAL A 235 10.90 -2.03 5.45
N SER A 236 10.27 -1.33 6.41
CA SER A 236 10.81 -0.09 6.98
C SER A 236 12.15 -0.29 7.69
N ALA A 237 12.30 -1.41 8.41
CA ALA A 237 13.54 -1.78 9.09
C ALA A 237 14.64 -2.17 8.09
N LEU A 238 14.30 -2.86 7.00
CA LEU A 238 15.22 -3.18 5.93
C LEU A 238 15.77 -1.92 5.27
N TYR A 239 14.89 -0.98 4.91
CA TYR A 239 15.27 0.27 4.24
C TYR A 239 16.31 1.07 5.04
N LYS A 240 16.19 1.08 6.38
CA LYS A 240 17.14 1.74 7.28
C LYS A 240 18.54 1.13 7.30
N LYS A 241 18.70 -0.15 6.92
CA LYS A 241 20.01 -0.81 6.88
C LYS A 241 20.90 -0.32 5.73
N GLY A 242 20.39 0.57 4.87
CA GLY A 242 21.17 1.27 3.85
C GLY A 242 21.30 0.53 2.51
N SER A 243 21.81 1.26 1.50
CA SER A 243 21.78 0.84 0.09
C SER A 243 22.57 -0.44 -0.22
N THR A 244 23.59 -0.78 0.56
CA THR A 244 24.45 -1.94 0.28
C THR A 244 23.69 -3.25 0.48
N PHE A 245 22.85 -3.34 1.50
CA PHE A 245 22.05 -4.54 1.79
C PHE A 245 20.90 -4.69 0.77
N LEU A 246 20.26 -3.56 0.40
CA LEU A 246 19.26 -3.53 -0.67
C LEU A 246 19.85 -3.94 -2.03
N ARG A 247 21.10 -3.56 -2.33
CA ARG A 247 21.78 -3.99 -3.56
C ARG A 247 22.13 -5.48 -3.58
N GLY A 248 22.39 -6.10 -2.43
CA GLY A 248 22.64 -7.54 -2.31
C GLY A 248 21.39 -8.35 -2.69
N LEU A 249 20.27 -8.07 -2.02
CA LEU A 249 18.96 -8.69 -2.30
C LEU A 249 18.51 -8.48 -3.76
N ARG A 250 18.73 -7.28 -4.31
CA ARG A 250 18.40 -6.98 -5.72
C ARG A 250 19.23 -7.81 -6.71
N ARG A 251 20.50 -8.08 -6.42
CA ARG A 251 21.36 -8.89 -7.30
C ARG A 251 20.89 -10.33 -7.33
N GLU A 252 20.62 -10.91 -6.17
CA GLU A 252 20.14 -12.30 -6.05
C GLU A 252 18.79 -12.47 -6.78
N ALA A 253 17.83 -11.57 -6.51
CA ALA A 253 16.52 -11.57 -7.16
C ALA A 253 16.58 -11.44 -8.70
N CYS A 254 17.37 -10.50 -9.24
CA CYS A 254 17.45 -10.30 -10.69
C CYS A 254 18.24 -11.42 -11.41
N THR A 255 19.26 -12.02 -10.77
CA THR A 255 20.04 -13.09 -11.40
C THR A 255 19.20 -14.32 -11.73
N VAL A 256 18.21 -14.67 -10.88
CA VAL A 256 17.40 -15.86 -11.14
C VAL A 256 16.46 -15.65 -12.33
N THR A 257 15.88 -14.45 -12.49
CA THR A 257 14.99 -14.12 -13.62
C THR A 257 15.69 -14.02 -14.99
N SER A 258 17.03 -14.06 -15.02
CA SER A 258 17.84 -13.92 -16.24
C SER A 258 18.41 -15.24 -16.77
N SER A 259 18.17 -16.37 -16.09
CA SER A 259 18.49 -17.68 -16.65
C SER A 259 17.50 -18.02 -17.76
N PRO A 260 17.96 -18.35 -18.99
CA PRO A 260 17.08 -18.89 -20.00
C PRO A 260 16.52 -20.22 -19.48
N ALA A 261 15.19 -20.35 -19.50
CA ALA A 261 14.54 -21.64 -19.26
C ALA A 261 15.14 -22.69 -20.23
N PRO A 262 15.38 -23.94 -19.76
CA PRO A 262 15.91 -25.02 -20.59
C PRO A 262 14.99 -25.40 -21.75
#